data_AF-A0A432Q8T1-F1
#
_entry.id   AF-A0A432Q8T1-F1
#
_cell.length_a   1.000
_cell.length_b   1.000
_cell.length_c   1.000
_cell.angle_alpha   90.00
_cell.angle_beta   90.00
_cell.angle_gamma   90.00
#
_symmetry.space_group_name_H-M   'P 1'
#
loop_
_entity.id
_entity.type
_entity.pdbx_description
1 polymer ?
#
loop_
_entity_poly.entity_id
_entity_poly.type
_entity_poly.pdbx_seq_one_letter_code
_entity_poly.pdbx_strand_id
1 'polypeptide(L)'
;MTKQKIEIGIIGGPFDKITTVLEEFEPGNKDFIHSYETMGVEPKTVKSVDTYREVDVKVPARLHPTVLDMNRFNLNRPGGGGLGFAVEIFFHAKVKAIPEPEIRVTGERQLITKHFGYAFKELLGYEGGFEIDLHDHKRRHVGLGSSI
;
A
#
# COMPACT_ATOMS: atom_id res chain seq x y z
N MET A 1 8.73 -23.36 5.05
CA MET A 1 8.12 -22.91 6.32
C MET A 1 6.63 -22.72 6.08
N THR A 2 5.78 -23.08 7.03
CA THR A 2 4.32 -22.87 6.93
C THR A 2 4.02 -21.40 7.21
N LYS A 3 3.36 -20.70 6.28
CA LYS A 3 2.94 -19.29 6.45
C LYS A 3 2.07 -19.15 7.70
N GLN A 4 2.30 -18.11 8.49
CA GLN A 4 1.46 -17.84 9.65
C GLN A 4 0.08 -17.36 9.21
N LYS A 5 -0.96 -17.78 9.95
CA LYS A 5 -2.33 -17.33 9.78
C LYS A 5 -2.89 -16.89 11.12
N ILE A 6 -3.55 -15.74 11.13
CA ILE A 6 -4.18 -15.16 12.32
C ILE A 6 -5.62 -14.83 11.96
N GLU A 7 -6.57 -15.37 12.72
CA GLU A 7 -7.97 -14.97 12.64
C GLU A 7 -8.21 -13.79 13.59
N ILE A 8 -8.74 -12.69 13.08
CA ILE A 8 -9.06 -11.49 13.85
C ILE A 8 -10.55 -11.24 13.79
N GLY A 9 -11.17 -11.15 14.97
CA GLY A 9 -12.53 -10.65 15.14
C GLY A 9 -12.54 -9.17 15.52
N ILE A 10 -13.24 -8.35 14.76
CA ILE A 10 -13.50 -6.94 15.04
C ILE A 10 -14.96 -6.82 15.50
N ILE A 11 -15.17 -6.26 16.69
CA ILE A 11 -16.50 -6.03 17.26
C ILE A 11 -16.70 -4.52 17.37
N GLY A 12 -17.61 -3.97 16.57
CA GLY A 12 -17.92 -2.53 16.56
C GLY A 12 -19.03 -2.14 17.55
N GLY A 13 -19.93 -3.08 17.84
CA GLY A 13 -21.09 -2.90 18.71
C GLY A 13 -21.74 -4.25 19.02
N PRO A 14 -22.87 -4.28 19.77
CA PRO A 14 -23.52 -5.52 20.21
C PRO A 14 -23.92 -6.47 19.07
N PHE A 15 -24.15 -5.93 17.87
CA PHE A 15 -24.57 -6.69 16.68
C PHE A 15 -23.57 -6.61 15.51
N ASP A 16 -22.49 -5.85 15.65
CA ASP A 16 -21.51 -5.64 14.58
C ASP A 16 -20.26 -6.49 14.85
N LYS A 17 -20.16 -7.62 14.17
CA LYS A 17 -18.98 -8.49 14.22
C LYS A 17 -18.48 -8.81 12.81
N ILE A 18 -17.20 -8.57 12.58
CA ILE A 18 -16.50 -8.97 11.36
C ILE A 18 -15.34 -9.88 11.75
N THR A 19 -15.22 -11.01 11.07
CA THR A 19 -14.07 -11.90 11.19
C THR A 19 -13.27 -11.83 9.89
N THR A 20 -11.95 -11.74 10.01
CA THR A 20 -11.03 -11.84 8.87
C THR A 20 -9.84 -12.72 9.21
N VAL A 21 -9.26 -13.33 8.19
CA VAL A 21 -8.02 -14.11 8.30
C VAL A 21 -6.91 -13.28 7.68
N LEU A 22 -5.87 -12.99 8.46
CA LEU A 22 -4.63 -12.40 7.98
C LEU A 22 -3.64 -13.54 7.75
N GLU A 23 -3.16 -13.65 6.51
CA GLU A 23 -2.12 -14.59 6.14
C GLU A 23 -0.82 -13.85 5.85
N GLU A 24 0.28 -14.39 6.35
CA GLU A 24 1.62 -13.86 6.11
C GLU A 24 1.97 -13.92 4.61
N PHE A 25 2.61 -12.87 4.11
CA PHE A 25 3.10 -12.81 2.75
C PHE A 25 4.41 -12.03 2.68
N GLU A 26 5.20 -12.37 1.65
CA GLU A 26 6.45 -11.69 1.37
C GLU A 26 6.24 -10.47 0.46
N PRO A 27 7.06 -9.42 0.59
CA PRO A 27 7.11 -8.33 -0.37
C PRO A 27 7.23 -8.84 -1.81
N GLY A 28 6.41 -8.30 -2.73
CA GLY A 28 6.38 -8.74 -4.13
C GLY A 28 5.60 -10.03 -4.41
N ASN A 29 4.82 -10.56 -3.45
CA ASN A 29 3.92 -11.67 -3.74
C ASN A 29 2.97 -11.31 -4.91
N LYS A 30 3.03 -12.09 -5.99
CA LYS A 30 2.28 -11.89 -7.24
C LYS A 30 0.77 -12.07 -7.08
N ASP A 31 0.32 -12.78 -6.05
CA ASP A 31 -1.11 -12.93 -5.76
C ASP A 31 -1.83 -11.58 -5.53
N PHE A 32 -1.08 -10.54 -5.15
CA PHE A 32 -1.58 -9.18 -4.93
C PHE A 32 -1.43 -8.27 -6.16
N ILE A 33 -0.83 -8.74 -7.25
CA ILE A 33 -0.56 -7.95 -8.44
C ILE A 33 -1.61 -8.28 -9.49
N HIS A 34 -2.56 -7.38 -9.67
CA HIS A 34 -3.56 -7.46 -10.73
C HIS A 34 -2.98 -6.94 -12.04
N SER A 35 -3.14 -7.68 -13.15
CA SER A 35 -2.66 -7.23 -14.46
C SER A 35 -3.51 -6.09 -15.01
N TYR A 36 -2.94 -5.30 -15.92
CA TYR A 36 -3.67 -4.26 -16.65
C TYR A 36 -4.94 -4.79 -17.33
N GLU A 37 -4.88 -6.00 -17.90
CA GLU A 37 -6.01 -6.67 -18.55
C GLU A 37 -7.16 -6.91 -17.58
N THR A 38 -6.87 -7.37 -16.35
CA THR A 38 -7.91 -7.56 -15.31
C THR A 38 -8.54 -6.26 -14.87
N MET A 39 -7.87 -5.13 -15.09
CA MET A 39 -8.38 -3.79 -14.79
C MET A 39 -9.02 -3.11 -16.01
N GLY A 40 -8.97 -3.71 -17.20
CA GLY A 40 -9.48 -3.11 -18.44
C GLY A 40 -8.68 -1.87 -18.87
N VAL A 41 -7.38 -1.85 -18.60
CA VAL A 41 -6.47 -0.74 -18.93
C VAL A 41 -5.37 -1.23 -19.87
N GLU A 42 -4.86 -0.36 -20.74
CA GLU A 42 -3.71 -0.67 -21.59
C GLU A 42 -2.41 -0.75 -20.77
N PRO A 43 -1.54 -1.75 -20.99
CA PRO A 43 -0.27 -1.87 -20.28
C PRO A 43 0.66 -0.68 -20.53
N LYS A 44 1.29 -0.18 -19.44
CA LYS A 44 2.40 0.78 -19.52
C LYS A 44 3.71 0.08 -19.21
N THR A 45 4.71 0.30 -20.06
CA THR A 45 6.05 -0.26 -19.88
C THR A 45 7.10 0.83 -19.76
N VAL A 46 8.13 0.60 -18.95
CA VAL A 46 9.29 1.48 -18.78
C VAL A 46 10.55 0.68 -19.06
N LYS A 47 11.19 0.93 -20.21
CA LYS A 47 12.40 0.21 -20.64
C LYS A 47 13.67 0.72 -19.97
N SER A 48 13.80 2.03 -19.83
CA SER A 48 14.96 2.67 -19.20
C SER A 48 14.52 3.96 -18.50
N VAL A 49 15.27 4.33 -17.47
CA VAL A 49 15.16 5.63 -16.82
C VAL A 49 16.40 6.41 -17.20
N ASP A 50 16.22 7.42 -18.06
CA ASP A 50 17.35 8.16 -18.64
C ASP A 50 18.03 9.08 -17.61
N THR A 51 17.33 9.41 -16.53
CA THR A 51 17.84 10.21 -15.42
C THR A 51 17.46 9.60 -14.08
N TYR A 52 18.44 9.11 -13.33
CA TYR A 52 18.29 8.64 -11.94
C TYR A 52 18.14 9.80 -10.95
N ARG A 53 17.18 10.68 -11.24
CA ARG A 53 16.88 11.85 -10.43
C ARG A 53 16.14 11.42 -9.17
N GLU A 54 16.50 12.03 -8.05
CA GLU A 54 15.72 11.94 -6.80
C GLU A 54 14.44 12.79 -6.92
N VAL A 55 13.31 12.18 -6.56
CA VAL A 55 11.99 12.80 -6.50
C VAL A 55 11.53 12.85 -5.06
N ASP A 56 11.24 14.06 -4.57
CA ASP A 56 10.61 14.28 -3.28
C ASP A 56 9.08 14.25 -3.43
N VAL A 57 8.43 13.32 -2.73
CA VAL A 57 6.98 13.15 -2.72
C VAL A 57 6.44 13.51 -1.34
N LYS A 58 5.42 14.36 -1.31
CA LYS A 58 4.70 14.75 -0.10
C LYS A 58 3.24 14.32 -0.24
N VAL A 59 2.76 13.47 0.67
CA VAL A 59 1.39 12.94 0.65
C VAL A 59 0.68 13.29 1.97
N PRO A 60 -0.53 13.88 1.94
CA PRO A 60 -1.29 14.13 3.16
C PRO A 60 -1.83 12.82 3.74
N ALA A 61 -1.86 12.75 5.07
CA ALA A 61 -2.62 11.75 5.80
C ALA A 61 -4.11 11.91 5.53
N ARG A 62 -4.87 10.82 5.71
CA ARG A 62 -6.31 10.80 5.47
C ARG A 62 -7.08 10.41 6.72
N LEU A 63 -8.15 11.13 7.00
CA LEU A 63 -9.13 10.80 8.04
C LEU A 63 -10.39 10.26 7.39
N HIS A 64 -10.81 9.07 7.79
CA HIS A 64 -12.07 8.46 7.33
C HIS A 64 -13.06 8.45 8.50
N PRO A 65 -13.88 9.49 8.68
CA PRO A 65 -14.78 9.58 9.84
C PRO A 65 -16.02 8.69 9.74
N THR A 66 -16.39 8.23 8.54
CA THR A 66 -17.63 7.46 8.35
C THR A 66 -17.58 6.52 7.16
N VAL A 67 -18.28 5.39 7.30
CA VAL A 67 -18.61 4.42 6.25
C VAL A 67 -20.03 4.75 5.77
N LEU A 68 -20.27 4.77 4.45
CA LEU A 68 -21.56 5.20 3.91
C LEU A 68 -22.65 4.13 4.08
N ASP A 69 -22.31 2.86 3.87
CA ASP A 69 -23.19 1.71 4.06
C ASP A 69 -22.49 0.63 4.87
N MET A 70 -22.82 0.57 6.16
CA MET A 70 -22.24 -0.42 7.08
C MET A 70 -22.65 -1.86 6.74
N ASN A 71 -23.83 -2.08 6.14
CA ASN A 71 -24.29 -3.42 5.79
C ASN A 71 -23.46 -4.06 4.66
N ARG A 72 -22.78 -3.22 3.87
CA ARG A 72 -21.88 -3.65 2.81
C ARG A 72 -20.40 -3.51 3.19
N PHE A 73 -20.09 -3.17 4.44
CA PHE A 73 -18.71 -3.07 4.89
C PHE A 73 -18.08 -4.47 4.97
N ASN A 74 -17.05 -4.69 4.16
CA ASN A 74 -16.34 -5.95 4.09
C ASN A 74 -14.86 -5.68 3.75
N LEU A 75 -13.94 -6.35 4.46
CA LEU A 75 -12.50 -6.17 4.24
C LEU A 75 -12.00 -6.78 2.93
N ASN A 76 -12.72 -7.77 2.40
CA ASN A 76 -12.33 -8.54 1.22
C ASN A 76 -13.20 -8.25 -0.01
N ARG A 77 -14.21 -7.38 0.11
CA ARG A 77 -15.13 -7.03 -0.98
C ARG A 77 -15.45 -5.54 -0.97
N PRO A 78 -15.34 -4.84 -2.12
CA PRO A 78 -15.79 -3.45 -2.21
C PRO A 78 -17.31 -3.37 -2.03
N GLY A 79 -17.80 -2.33 -1.34
CA GLY A 79 -19.25 -2.13 -1.22
C GLY A 79 -19.71 -1.03 -0.26
N GLY A 80 -19.11 -0.94 0.94
CA GLY A 80 -19.59 -0.03 1.98
C GLY A 80 -19.36 1.46 1.72
N GLY A 81 -18.39 1.81 0.87
CA GLY A 81 -18.02 3.20 0.60
C GLY A 81 -17.56 3.97 1.85
N GLY A 82 -17.10 5.19 1.66
CA GLY A 82 -16.65 6.02 2.78
C GLY A 82 -16.30 7.43 2.31
N LEU A 83 -16.28 8.36 3.26
CA LEU A 83 -15.78 9.72 3.02
C LEU A 83 -14.41 9.85 3.67
N GLY A 84 -13.43 10.36 2.91
CA GLY A 84 -12.07 10.58 3.38
C GLY A 84 -11.67 12.05 3.21
N PHE A 85 -11.06 12.63 4.24
CA PHE A 85 -10.52 13.99 4.21
C PHE A 85 -9.00 13.96 4.29
N ALA A 86 -8.34 14.68 3.39
CA ALA A 86 -6.91 14.96 3.53
C ALA A 86 -6.71 15.97 4.66
N VAL A 87 -5.75 15.71 5.54
CA VAL A 87 -5.39 16.60 6.64
C VAL A 87 -3.96 17.10 6.49
N GLU A 88 -3.64 18.23 7.11
CA GLU A 88 -2.32 18.88 7.06
C GLU A 88 -1.26 18.16 7.92
N ILE A 89 -1.23 16.83 7.83
CA ILE A 89 -0.24 15.96 8.44
C ILE A 89 0.34 15.16 7.28
N PHE A 90 1.66 15.21 7.07
CA PHE A 90 2.24 14.72 5.83
C PHE A 90 3.20 13.56 6.05
N PHE A 91 3.22 12.69 5.04
CA PHE A 91 4.25 11.71 4.78
C PHE A 91 5.19 12.26 3.73
N HIS A 92 6.48 11.98 3.91
CA HIS A 92 7.52 12.37 2.98
C HIS A 92 8.25 11.12 2.49
N ALA A 93 8.43 11.02 1.18
CA ALA A 93 9.22 9.97 0.57
C ALA A 93 10.21 10.58 -0.40
N LYS A 94 11.48 10.21 -0.28
CA LYS A 94 12.48 10.44 -1.33
C LYS A 94 12.60 9.17 -2.14
N VAL A 95 12.39 9.27 -3.45
CA VAL A 95 12.44 8.10 -4.33
C VAL A 95 13.45 8.37 -5.44
N LYS A 96 14.33 7.41 -5.65
CA LYS A 96 15.31 7.44 -6.73
C LYS A 96 15.31 6.08 -7.42
N ALA A 97 15.21 6.08 -8.75
CA ALA A 97 15.44 4.86 -9.53
C ALA A 97 16.92 4.46 -9.44
N ILE A 98 17.20 3.17 -9.48
CA ILE A 98 18.57 2.62 -9.49
C ILE A 98 18.67 1.53 -10.58
N PRO A 99 19.87 1.31 -11.16
CA PRO A 99 20.04 0.27 -12.17
C PRO A 99 19.91 -1.15 -11.59
N GLU A 100 20.25 -1.35 -10.32
CA GLU A 100 20.14 -2.65 -9.66
C GLU A 100 18.67 -3.03 -9.45
N PRO A 101 18.29 -4.31 -9.59
CA PRO A 101 16.90 -4.74 -9.54
C PRO A 101 16.24 -4.69 -8.16
N GLU A 102 16.89 -4.09 -7.17
CA GLU A 102 16.55 -4.16 -5.75
C GLU A 102 15.58 -3.05 -5.31
N ILE A 103 14.78 -3.34 -4.29
CA ILE A 103 13.98 -2.33 -3.60
C ILE A 103 14.63 -2.04 -2.24
N ARG A 104 15.41 -0.95 -2.19
CA ARG A 104 16.10 -0.49 -0.99
C ARG A 104 15.22 0.51 -0.27
N VAL A 105 14.80 0.18 0.94
CA VAL A 105 13.93 1.05 1.75
C VAL A 105 14.61 1.36 3.07
N THR A 106 14.77 2.65 3.36
CA THR A 106 15.20 3.18 4.66
C THR A 106 14.05 3.89 5.36
N GLY A 107 14.19 4.04 6.68
CA GLY A 107 13.17 4.66 7.52
C GLY A 107 12.04 3.70 7.89
N GLU A 108 10.82 4.21 7.83
CA GLU A 108 9.63 3.56 8.36
C GLU A 108 8.99 2.56 7.37
N ARG A 109 8.19 1.61 7.86
CA ARG A 109 7.28 0.77 7.04
C ARG A 109 7.97 0.03 5.86
N GLN A 110 9.16 -0.49 6.10
CA GLN A 110 10.00 -1.07 5.05
C GLN A 110 9.33 -2.20 4.28
N LEU A 111 8.66 -3.14 4.95
CA LEU A 111 8.08 -4.33 4.30
C LEU A 111 6.97 -3.97 3.30
N ILE A 112 6.02 -3.12 3.70
CA ILE A 112 4.91 -2.72 2.82
C ILE A 112 5.40 -1.84 1.67
N THR A 113 6.37 -0.96 1.94
CA THR A 113 6.98 -0.12 0.90
C THR A 113 7.75 -0.97 -0.12
N LYS A 114 8.51 -1.99 0.36
CA LYS A 114 9.14 -2.97 -0.52
C LYS A 114 8.10 -3.72 -1.36
N HIS A 115 7.00 -4.14 -0.76
CA HIS A 115 5.94 -4.85 -1.45
C HIS A 115 5.39 -4.03 -2.63
N PHE A 116 5.04 -2.76 -2.38
CA PHE A 116 4.57 -1.87 -3.44
C PHE A 116 5.66 -1.57 -4.48
N GLY A 117 6.92 -1.42 -4.08
CA GLY A 117 8.03 -1.24 -5.01
C GLY A 117 8.17 -2.42 -5.99
N TYR A 118 8.08 -3.65 -5.48
CA TYR A 118 8.09 -4.86 -6.32
C TYR A 118 6.85 -4.95 -7.21
N ALA A 119 5.66 -4.65 -6.68
CA ALA A 119 4.43 -4.66 -7.46
C ALA A 119 4.48 -3.64 -8.61
N PHE A 120 4.97 -2.43 -8.33
CA PHE A 120 5.09 -1.36 -9.31
C PHE A 120 6.12 -1.71 -10.40
N LYS A 121 7.26 -2.28 -10.00
CA LYS A 121 8.29 -2.77 -10.92
C LYS A 121 7.75 -3.83 -11.88
N GLU A 122 7.06 -4.84 -11.34
CA GLU A 122 6.44 -5.93 -12.13
C GLU A 122 5.43 -5.37 -13.12
N LEU A 123 4.53 -4.49 -12.66
CA LEU A 123 3.52 -3.86 -13.52
C LEU A 123 4.16 -3.08 -14.67
N LEU A 124 5.22 -2.32 -14.40
CA LEU A 124 5.88 -1.53 -15.44
C LEU A 124 6.82 -2.34 -16.33
N GLY A 125 7.06 -3.62 -16.03
CA GLY A 125 8.12 -4.40 -16.67
C GLY A 125 9.49 -3.74 -16.54
N TYR A 126 9.72 -2.98 -15.46
CA TYR A 126 10.96 -2.25 -15.23
C TYR A 126 12.01 -3.21 -14.67
N GLU A 127 13.22 -3.25 -15.23
CA GLU A 127 14.25 -4.20 -14.79
C GLU A 127 15.10 -3.69 -13.61
N GLY A 128 15.22 -2.36 -13.49
CA GLY A 128 15.93 -1.70 -12.41
C GLY A 128 15.17 -1.74 -11.07
N GLY A 129 15.57 -0.88 -10.16
CA GLY A 129 15.06 -0.87 -8.78
C GLY A 129 14.82 0.54 -8.26
N PHE A 130 14.54 0.63 -6.97
CA PHE A 130 14.25 1.89 -6.30
C PHE A 130 14.98 1.98 -4.96
N GLU A 131 15.58 3.14 -4.70
CA GLU A 131 15.95 3.62 -3.37
C GLU A 131 14.83 4.52 -2.86
N ILE A 132 14.28 4.16 -1.70
CA ILE A 132 13.14 4.83 -1.08
C ILE A 132 13.48 5.16 0.36
N ASP A 133 13.52 6.45 0.69
CA ASP A 133 13.64 6.93 2.08
C ASP A 133 12.29 7.47 2.55
N LEU A 134 11.67 6.77 3.50
CA LEU A 134 10.31 7.07 3.95
C LEU A 134 10.28 7.62 5.38
N HIS A 135 9.70 8.80 5.53
CA HIS A 135 9.47 9.48 6.80
C HIS A 135 7.98 9.66 7.04
N ASP A 136 7.46 9.01 8.08
CA ASP A 136 6.08 9.19 8.51
C ASP A 136 5.94 10.25 9.62
N HIS A 137 4.70 10.68 9.85
CA HIS A 137 4.37 11.67 10.88
C HIS A 137 4.39 11.11 12.32
N LYS A 138 4.87 9.87 12.54
CA LYS A 138 5.01 9.14 13.80
C LYS A 138 3.76 8.93 14.67
N ARG A 139 2.63 9.53 14.32
CA ARG A 139 1.32 9.31 14.97
C ARG A 139 0.72 7.97 14.49
N ARG A 140 1.02 6.89 15.19
CA ARG A 140 0.57 5.53 14.83
C ARG A 140 -0.77 5.19 15.50
N HIS A 141 -1.59 4.40 14.80
CA HIS A 141 -2.85 3.84 15.32
C HIS A 141 -3.91 4.86 15.76
N VAL A 142 -3.87 6.08 15.22
CA VAL A 142 -4.84 7.16 15.51
C VAL A 142 -5.86 7.40 14.40
N GLY A 143 -6.06 6.43 13.51
CA GLY A 143 -7.06 6.54 12.43
C GLY A 143 -6.68 7.47 11.26
N LEU A 144 -5.39 7.79 11.09
CA LEU A 144 -4.88 8.68 10.03
C LEU A 144 -4.47 7.96 8.73
N GLY A 145 -4.98 6.74 8.49
CA GLY A 145 -4.67 6.00 7.27
C GLY A 145 -3.19 5.66 7.10
N SER A 146 -2.48 5.46 8.22
CA SER A 146 -1.01 5.44 8.19
C SER A 146 -0.39 4.22 7.47
N SER A 147 -1.15 3.14 7.28
CA SER A 147 -0.70 1.89 6.66
C SER A 147 -1.39 1.57 5.33
N ILE A 148 -2.47 2.28 4.98
CA ILE A 148 -3.41 1.95 3.90
C ILE A 148 -3.98 3.24 3.31
#